data_AF-A0A5C2S9F2-F1
#
_entry.id   AF-A0A5C2S9F2-F1
#
_cell.length_a   1.000
_cell.length_b   1.000
_cell.length_c   1.000
_cell.angle_alpha   90.00
_cell.angle_beta   90.00
_cell.angle_gamma   90.00
#
_symmetry.space_group_name_H-M   'P 1'
#
loop_
_entity.id
_entity.type
_entity.pdbx_description
1 polymer ?
#
loop_
_entity_poly.entity_id
_entity_poly.type
_entity_poly.pdbx_seq_one_letter_code
_entity_poly.pdbx_strand_id
1 'polypeptide(L)' 'LIWLGDFNRHHPSWDDPANHHLFTTDNLRRAEVLINYLTRFSLEQALPPSLPTLEATRTKNHTRPDNVF' A
#
# COMPACT_ATOMS: atom_id res chain seq x y z
N LEU A 1 -18.57 -4.28 0.84
CA LEU A 1 -17.97 -3.44 -0.21
C LEU A 1 -16.55 -3.94 -0.38
N ILE A 2 -16.04 -4.05 -1.59
CA ILE A 2 -14.65 -4.47 -1.84
C ILE A 2 -14.03 -3.42 -2.76
N TRP A 3 -12.85 -2.93 -2.41
CA TRP A 3 -12.05 -2.05 -3.24
C TRP A 3 -10.78 -2.78 -3.69
N LEU A 4 -10.61 -2.85 -5.01
CA LEU A 4 -9.48 -3.51 -5.66
C LEU A 4 -8.91 -2.56 -6.70
N GLY A 5 -7.60 -2.34 -6.66
CA GLY A 5 -6.91 -1.62 -7.72
C GLY A 5 -5.52 -1.13 -7.33
N ASP A 6 -4.92 -0.40 -8.26
CA ASP A 6 -3.69 0.34 -8.05
C ASP A 6 -3.99 1.63 -7.28
N PHE A 7 -3.62 1.67 -6.00
CA PHE A 7 -3.73 2.88 -5.19
C PHE A 7 -2.46 3.72 -5.25
N ASN A 8 -1.33 3.09 -5.57
CA ASN A 8 0.01 3.66 -5.49
C ASN A 8 0.23 4.41 -4.15
N ARG A 9 -0.13 3.74 -3.05
CA ARG A 9 0.03 4.24 -1.67
C ARG A 9 0.94 3.33 -0.89
N HIS A 10 1.91 3.94 -0.20
CA HIS A 10 2.90 3.23 0.58
C HIS A 10 2.75 3.52 2.07
N HIS A 11 2.68 2.46 2.88
CA HIS A 11 2.53 2.58 4.33
C HIS A 11 3.15 1.38 5.07
N PRO A 12 3.84 1.59 6.22
CA PRO A 12 4.47 0.53 7.00
C PRO A 12 3.54 -0.60 7.47
N SER A 13 2.22 -0.40 7.48
CA SER A 13 1.27 -1.41 7.93
C SER A 13 0.96 -2.50 6.89
N TRP A 14 1.30 -2.29 5.61
CA TRP A 14 1.03 -3.28 4.54
C TRP A 14 2.19 -3.50 3.57
N ASP A 15 3.11 -2.53 3.42
CA ASP A 15 4.32 -2.70 2.62
C ASP A 15 5.39 -3.49 3.37
N ASP A 16 6.31 -4.06 2.60
CA ASP A 16 7.53 -4.65 3.14
C ASP A 16 8.43 -3.57 3.81
N PRO A 17 8.91 -3.78 5.04
CA PRO A 17 9.84 -2.86 5.71
C PRO A 17 11.11 -2.53 4.92
N ALA A 18 11.57 -3.42 4.03
CA ALA A 18 12.68 -3.16 3.12
C ALA A 18 12.43 -1.95 2.21
N ASN A 19 11.17 -1.61 1.94
CA ASN A 19 10.75 -0.45 1.17
C ASN A 19 10.62 0.84 1.98
N HIS A 20 11.31 0.96 3.12
CA HIS A 20 11.27 2.16 3.98
C HIS A 20 11.53 3.49 3.25
N HIS A 21 12.31 3.47 2.18
CA HIS A 21 12.57 4.62 1.31
C HIS A 21 11.29 5.17 0.64
N LEU A 22 10.22 4.39 0.55
CA LEU A 22 8.90 4.79 0.04
C LEU A 22 8.06 5.50 1.11
N PHE A 23 8.39 5.40 2.40
CA PHE A 23 7.62 5.99 3.51
C PHE A 23 8.03 7.45 3.78
N THR A 24 8.11 8.24 2.71
CA THR A 24 8.34 9.69 2.81
C THR A 24 7.15 10.38 3.46
N THR A 25 7.36 11.55 4.07
CA THR A 25 6.28 12.34 4.68
C THR A 25 5.12 12.61 3.71
N ASP A 26 5.42 12.84 2.42
CA ASP A 26 4.39 13.06 1.40
C ASP A 26 3.59 11.79 1.10
N ASN A 27 4.27 10.65 0.97
CA ASN A 27 3.60 9.36 0.75
C ASN A 27 2.74 8.93 1.94
N LEU A 28 3.22 9.15 3.17
CA LEU A 28 2.44 8.86 4.38
C LEU A 28 1.19 9.73 4.47
N ARG A 29 1.27 11.03 4.17
CA ARG A 29 0.08 11.90 4.12
C ARG A 29 -0.93 11.44 3.06
N ARG A 30 -0.45 10.98 1.91
CA ARG A 30 -1.29 10.44 0.85
C ARG A 30 -1.93 9.10 1.22
N ALA A 31 -1.21 8.24 1.95
CA ALA A 31 -1.74 6.99 2.48
C ALA A 31 -2.77 7.23 3.58
N GLU A 32 -2.59 8.26 4.41
CA GLU A 32 -3.54 8.65 5.46
C GLU A 32 -4.92 8.99 4.90
N VAL A 33 -4.99 9.65 3.73
CA VAL A 33 -6.26 9.90 3.04
C VAL A 33 -6.98 8.58 2.74
N LEU A 34 -6.27 7.57 2.26
CA LEU A 34 -6.85 6.25 2.01
C LEU A 34 -7.31 5.59 3.32
N ILE A 35 -6.46 5.58 4.35
CA ILE A 35 -6.77 4.99 5.68
C ILE A 35 -8.04 5.59 6.28
N ASN A 36 -8.24 6.90 6.13
CA ASN A 36 -9.46 7.57 6.59
C ASN A 36 -10.73 7.04 5.89
N TYR A 37 -10.67 6.78 4.58
CA TYR A 37 -11.79 6.17 3.86
C TYR A 37 -11.99 4.70 4.23
N LEU A 38 -10.91 3.92 4.34
CA LEU A 38 -10.99 2.52 4.77
C LEU A 38 -11.67 2.41 6.14
N THR A 39 -11.27 3.26 7.08
CA THR A 39 -11.87 3.33 8.42
C THR A 39 -13.34 3.70 8.35
N ARG A 40 -13.70 4.72 7.55
CA ARG A 40 -15.09 5.19 7.38
C ARG A 40 -16.01 4.10 6.82
N PHE A 41 -15.48 3.22 5.96
CA PHE A 41 -16.24 2.14 5.33
C PHE A 41 -16.03 0.77 5.99
N SER A 42 -15.25 0.71 7.09
CA SER A 42 -14.86 -0.53 7.77
C SER A 42 -14.28 -1.58 6.82
N LEU A 43 -13.41 -1.13 5.91
CA LEU A 43 -12.67 -1.96 4.97
C LEU A 43 -11.32 -2.36 5.57
N GLU A 44 -10.93 -3.62 5.38
CA GLU A 44 -9.71 -4.20 5.94
C GLU A 44 -8.86 -4.79 4.83
N GLN A 45 -7.54 -4.69 4.98
CA GLN A 45 -6.63 -5.25 3.99
C GLN A 45 -6.77 -6.78 3.92
N ALA A 46 -7.20 -7.30 2.77
CA ALA A 46 -7.41 -8.72 2.55
C ALA A 46 -6.13 -9.47 2.15
N LEU A 47 -5.17 -8.78 1.54
CA LEU A 47 -3.89 -9.37 1.15
C LEU A 47 -2.91 -9.40 2.35
N PRO A 48 -2.14 -10.49 2.54
CA PRO A 48 -1.13 -10.57 3.60
C PRO A 48 -0.16 -9.39 3.59
N PRO A 49 0.36 -8.97 4.76
CA PRO A 49 1.39 -7.92 4.82
C PRO A 49 2.64 -8.33 4.03
N SER A 50 3.33 -7.35 3.46
CA SER A 50 4.56 -7.52 2.66
C SER A 50 4.42 -8.35 1.38
N LEU A 51 3.23 -8.81 0.99
CA LEU A 51 3.04 -9.49 -0.30
C LEU A 51 3.22 -8.47 -1.44
N PRO A 52 4.24 -8.61 -2.31
CA PRO A 52 4.43 -7.69 -3.41
C PRO A 52 3.42 -7.94 -4.52
N THR A 53 3.00 -6.87 -5.18
CA THR A 53 2.09 -6.92 -6.34
C THR A 53 2.77 -6.42 -7.62
N LEU A 54 3.92 -5.75 -7.49
CA LEU A 54 4.71 -5.26 -8.61
C LEU A 54 6.21 -5.59 -8.43
N GLU A 55 6.84 -6.03 -9.51
CA GLU A 55 8.30 -6.05 -9.65
C GLU A 55 8.74 -4.94 -10.61
N ALA A 56 9.55 -4.00 -10.13
CA ALA A 56 10.12 -2.96 -10.98
C ALA A 56 11.07 -3.58 -12.02
N THR A 57 10.81 -3.34 -13.31
CA THR A 57 11.52 -4.01 -14.43
C THR A 57 13.04 -3.83 -14.37
N ARG A 58 13.52 -2.63 -13.99
CA ARG A 58 14.95 -2.26 -14.01
C ARG A 58 15.70 -2.65 -12.75
N THR A 59 15.14 -2.32 -11.57
CA THR A 59 15.83 -2.52 -10.28
C THR A 59 15.53 -3.86 -9.66
N LYS A 60 14.51 -4.57 -10.17
CA LYS A 60 13.98 -5.81 -9.57
C LYS A 60 13.47 -5.62 -8.14
N ASN A 61 13.20 -4.36 -7.76
CA ASN A 61 12.60 -4.07 -6.46
C ASN A 61 11.14 -4.52 -6.45
N HIS A 62 10.75 -5.24 -5.41
CA HIS A 62 9.37 -5.67 -5.19
C HIS A 62 8.64 -4.63 -4.36
N THR A 63 7.49 -4.15 -4.85
CA THR A 63 6.64 -3.16 -4.18
C THR A 63 5.18 -3.59 -4.23
N ARG A 64 4.32 -2.88 -3.47
CA ARG A 64 2.89 -3.17 -3.37
C ARG A 64 2.00 -1.94 -3.65
N PRO A 65 1.94 -1.46 -4.89
CA PRO A 65 1.01 -0.38 -5.26
C PRO A 65 -0.45 -0.85 -5.31
N ASP A 66 -0.69 -2.10 -5.72
CA ASP A 66 -2.02 -2.72 -5.76
C ASP A 66 -2.47 -3.28 -4.40
N ASN A 67 -3.74 -3.06 -4.05
CA ASN A 67 -4.31 -3.50 -2.77
C ASN A 67 -5.74 -4.02 -2.90
N VAL A 68 -6.18 -4.82 -1.92
CA VAL A 68 -7.55 -5.32 -1.78
C VAL A 68 -8.05 -5.00 -0.38
N PHE A 69 -9.09 -4.17 -0.29
CA PHE A 69 -9.72 -3.77 0.97
C PHE A 69 -11.22 -4.11 1.00
#